data_AF-A0A517QS64-F1
#
_entry.id   AF-A0A517QS64-F1
#
_cell.length_a   1.000
_cell.length_b   1.000
_cell.length_c   1.000
_cell.angle_alpha   90.00
_cell.angle_beta   90.00
_cell.angle_gamma   90.00
#
_symmetry.space_group_name_H-M   'P 1'
#
loop_
_entity.id
_entity.type
_entity.pdbx_description
1 polymer ?
#
loop_
_entity_poly.entity_id
_entity_poly.type
_entity_poly.pdbx_seq_one_letter_code
_entity_poly.pdbx_strand_id
1 'polypeptide(L)'
;MIHVQRSLQGIYAGFALSLFLLFCGSKTNAQELPCLIHAADVQPHLNYLASPDRQGRDDWGKVEAREYIIKHFKSLGVKPLFDESYLQAIPEFGSQAEMPPVYGYNIGGFIEGTDPKLKDEWIIVNAHYDHLGVRGGKVFPGADDNASGVSMLLEVARHISESPGKRSVAFLSFDMEEHLLWGARWFLAHPPMEVESIKFCLTADMIGRSLGGLDIPTVFVLGGERSREAHAALEAATVPQGLEIAQLGVDVVGVRSDYGPFYYRRIPFLFFSTGEHPDYHTPQDTLERLDVEKVARVSTVMNQVAQSMANMPGEITWEGNPKPSLQEVESVNRVCVNLLNSGEDGSLELTNAQRFFVSQVKSKTDYILKSQRYSIEERKWLVRATQIMMLTIF
;
A
#
# COMPACT_ATOMS: atom_id res chain seq x y z
N MET A 1 -57.36 -33.17 82.80
CA MET A 1 -56.41 -32.85 83.89
C MET A 1 -55.14 -32.34 83.24
N ILE A 2 -54.66 -31.17 83.67
CA ILE A 2 -53.29 -30.64 83.54
C ILE A 2 -52.94 -29.89 82.24
N HIS A 3 -52.88 -28.57 82.40
CA HIS A 3 -52.14 -27.55 81.63
C HIS A 3 -50.62 -27.81 81.59
N VAL A 4 -49.91 -27.11 80.69
CA VAL A 4 -48.69 -26.30 80.93
C VAL A 4 -47.94 -26.18 79.57
N GLN A 5 -47.89 -25.04 78.87
CA GLN A 5 -47.14 -23.77 79.04
C GLN A 5 -45.61 -23.84 78.96
N ARG A 6 -45.04 -22.99 78.07
CA ARG A 6 -43.69 -22.36 78.07
C ARG A 6 -42.51 -23.29 77.67
N SER A 7 -41.40 -22.87 77.07
CA SER A 7 -40.74 -21.57 76.76
C SER A 7 -39.56 -21.88 75.80
N LEU A 8 -39.33 -21.09 74.74
CA LEU A 8 -38.21 -20.14 74.57
C LEU A 8 -36.79 -20.68 74.87
N GLN A 9 -35.94 -20.83 73.83
CA GLN A 9 -34.66 -20.12 73.60
C GLN A 9 -33.68 -20.89 72.68
N GLY A 10 -33.25 -20.21 71.61
CA GLY A 10 -31.86 -20.14 71.09
C GLY A 10 -31.15 -21.41 70.57
N ILE A 11 -30.68 -21.36 69.33
CA ILE A 11 -29.24 -21.25 68.98
C ILE A 11 -29.07 -21.23 67.44
N TYR A 12 -28.18 -20.34 67.01
CA TYR A 12 -27.74 -20.09 65.64
C TYR A 12 -27.01 -21.28 65.01
N ALA A 13 -27.30 -21.58 63.75
CA ALA A 13 -26.34 -22.19 62.81
C ALA A 13 -26.63 -21.66 61.40
N GLY A 14 -25.69 -20.88 60.87
CA GLY A 14 -25.80 -20.18 59.59
C GLY A 14 -25.79 -21.14 58.40
N PHE A 15 -26.71 -20.90 57.46
CA PHE A 15 -26.63 -21.41 56.10
C PHE A 15 -25.74 -20.46 55.29
N ALA A 16 -24.57 -20.94 54.88
CA ALA A 16 -23.75 -20.28 53.88
C ALA A 16 -24.42 -20.46 52.51
N LEU A 17 -25.02 -19.38 51.99
CA LEU A 17 -25.54 -19.32 50.63
C LEU A 17 -24.40 -18.82 49.72
N SER A 18 -23.63 -19.75 49.17
CA SER A 18 -22.60 -19.44 48.17
C SER A 18 -23.27 -19.08 46.84
N LEU A 19 -23.31 -17.78 46.56
CA LEU A 19 -23.75 -17.21 45.29
C LEU A 19 -22.75 -17.64 44.18
N PHE A 20 -23.14 -18.60 43.34
CA PHE A 20 -22.40 -18.89 42.10
C PHE A 20 -22.71 -17.78 41.08
N LEU A 21 -21.83 -16.78 41.02
CA LEU A 21 -21.79 -15.83 39.92
C LEU A 21 -21.31 -16.58 38.67
N LEU A 22 -22.24 -16.88 37.76
CA LEU A 22 -21.94 -17.26 36.38
C LEU A 22 -21.27 -16.05 35.69
N PHE A 23 -19.94 -15.99 35.75
CA PHE A 23 -19.16 -15.17 34.84
C PHE A 23 -19.32 -15.77 33.44
N CYS A 24 -20.25 -15.21 32.68
CA CYS A 24 -20.29 -15.39 31.23
C CYS A 24 -19.09 -14.63 30.67
N GLY A 25 -17.93 -15.27 30.66
CA GLY A 25 -16.77 -14.79 29.91
C GLY A 25 -17.13 -14.87 28.44
N SER A 26 -17.56 -13.77 27.85
CA SER A 26 -17.48 -13.57 26.42
C SER A 26 -16.01 -13.65 26.05
N LYS A 27 -15.55 -14.85 25.67
CA LYS A 27 -14.38 -14.98 24.81
C LYS A 27 -14.76 -14.19 23.56
N THR A 28 -14.23 -12.97 23.46
CA THR A 28 -14.10 -12.30 22.18
C THR A 28 -13.29 -13.25 21.32
N ASN A 29 -13.99 -14.01 20.49
CA ASN A 29 -13.38 -14.70 19.38
C ASN A 29 -12.76 -13.56 18.58
N ALA A 30 -11.44 -13.40 18.66
CA ALA A 30 -10.73 -12.56 17.72
C ALA A 30 -11.11 -13.14 16.36
N GLN A 31 -11.97 -12.42 15.66
CA GLN A 31 -12.45 -12.83 14.36
C GLN A 31 -11.19 -12.82 13.50
N GLU A 32 -10.62 -13.99 13.20
CA GLU A 32 -9.51 -14.11 12.26
C GLU A 32 -9.95 -13.38 11.00
N LEU A 33 -9.25 -12.29 10.70
CA LEU A 33 -9.51 -11.49 9.52
C LEU A 33 -9.32 -12.42 8.32
N PRO A 34 -10.36 -12.68 7.50
CA PRO A 34 -10.13 -13.40 6.27
C PRO A 34 -9.12 -12.62 5.44
N CYS A 35 -8.17 -13.31 4.81
CA CYS A 35 -7.21 -12.73 3.85
C CYS A 35 -6.04 -11.89 4.44
N LEU A 36 -5.57 -12.18 5.65
CA LEU A 36 -4.30 -11.63 6.14
C LEU A 36 -3.10 -12.19 5.35
N ILE A 37 -2.18 -11.30 5.01
CA ILE A 37 -0.83 -11.63 4.52
C ILE A 37 0.11 -11.42 5.71
N HIS A 38 0.95 -12.42 5.99
CA HIS A 38 1.89 -12.42 7.09
C HIS A 38 3.33 -12.18 6.62
N ALA A 39 4.21 -11.78 7.53
CA ALA A 39 5.64 -11.60 7.23
C ALA A 39 6.26 -12.86 6.63
N ALA A 40 5.84 -14.04 7.09
CA ALA A 40 6.31 -15.33 6.56
C ALA A 40 5.96 -15.57 5.08
N ASP A 41 4.92 -14.91 4.57
CA ASP A 41 4.49 -15.04 3.18
C ASP A 41 5.33 -14.16 2.25
N VAL A 42 5.62 -12.91 2.67
CA VAL A 42 6.41 -11.95 1.87
C VAL A 42 7.92 -12.16 2.00
N GLN A 43 8.40 -12.68 3.14
CA GLN A 43 9.84 -12.82 3.43
C GLN A 43 10.60 -13.64 2.35
N PRO A 44 10.09 -14.78 1.84
CA PRO A 44 10.79 -15.53 0.80
C PRO A 44 10.96 -14.73 -0.51
N HIS A 45 9.97 -13.91 -0.87
CA HIS A 45 10.03 -13.04 -2.04
C HIS A 45 11.09 -11.96 -1.85
N LEU A 46 11.06 -11.28 -0.70
CA LEU A 46 12.03 -10.26 -0.33
C LEU A 46 13.46 -10.82 -0.34
N ASN A 47 13.68 -11.97 0.31
CA ASN A 47 14.96 -12.65 0.37
C ASN A 47 15.55 -12.95 -1.01
N TYR A 48 14.69 -13.35 -1.95
CA TYR A 48 15.14 -13.64 -3.31
C TYR A 48 15.41 -12.36 -4.11
N LEU A 49 14.46 -11.43 -4.13
CA LEU A 49 14.48 -10.26 -5.01
C LEU A 49 15.56 -9.24 -4.62
N ALA A 50 15.82 -9.08 -3.32
CA ALA A 50 16.82 -8.15 -2.80
C ALA A 50 18.14 -8.84 -2.42
N SER A 51 18.31 -10.12 -2.77
CA SER A 51 19.59 -10.81 -2.58
C SER A 51 20.70 -10.10 -3.35
N PRO A 52 21.92 -9.99 -2.80
CA PRO A 52 23.11 -9.54 -3.53
C PRO A 52 23.33 -10.32 -4.84
N ASP A 53 22.90 -11.58 -4.89
CA ASP A 53 22.97 -12.42 -6.10
C ASP A 53 22.05 -11.94 -7.23
N ARG A 54 21.14 -10.99 -6.98
CA ARG A 54 20.34 -10.33 -8.03
C ARG A 54 21.00 -9.04 -8.53
N GLN A 55 22.17 -8.67 -8.01
CA GLN A 55 22.97 -7.53 -8.46
C GLN A 55 22.15 -6.24 -8.68
N GLY A 56 21.15 -6.00 -7.84
CA GLY A 56 20.28 -4.82 -7.93
C GLY A 56 19.28 -4.80 -9.07
N ARG A 57 18.87 -5.98 -9.57
CA ARG A 57 17.78 -6.18 -10.55
C ARG A 57 17.88 -5.28 -11.79
N ASP A 58 19.10 -5.07 -12.25
CA ASP A 58 19.43 -4.59 -13.59
C ASP A 58 20.00 -5.78 -14.42
N ASP A 59 20.44 -5.57 -15.66
CA ASP A 59 21.13 -6.55 -16.51
C ASP A 59 20.64 -8.02 -16.33
N TRP A 60 21.52 -8.93 -15.86
CA TRP A 60 21.16 -10.33 -15.63
C TRP A 60 20.29 -10.54 -14.39
N GLY A 61 20.47 -9.75 -13.35
CA GLY A 61 19.65 -9.81 -12.14
C GLY A 61 18.18 -9.53 -12.41
N LYS A 62 17.91 -8.63 -13.35
CA LYS A 62 16.59 -8.31 -13.87
C LYS A 62 15.95 -9.50 -14.58
N VAL A 63 16.71 -10.19 -15.43
CA VAL A 63 16.25 -11.41 -16.10
C VAL A 63 15.84 -12.47 -15.08
N GLU A 64 16.63 -12.65 -14.02
CA GLU A 64 16.30 -13.62 -12.97
C GLU A 64 15.05 -13.22 -12.17
N ALA A 65 14.90 -11.95 -11.79
CA ALA A 65 13.71 -11.45 -11.12
C ALA A 65 12.47 -11.66 -11.99
N ARG A 66 12.59 -11.45 -13.31
CA ARG A 66 11.52 -11.72 -14.27
C ARG A 66 11.11 -13.18 -14.31
N GLU A 67 12.06 -14.09 -14.46
CA GLU A 67 11.76 -15.53 -14.47
C GLU A 67 11.15 -15.99 -13.13
N TYR A 68 11.59 -15.39 -12.02
CA TYR A 68 11.01 -15.63 -10.70
C TYR A 68 9.53 -15.23 -10.64
N ILE A 69 9.18 -14.03 -11.08
CA ILE A 69 7.78 -13.55 -11.08
C ILE A 69 6.91 -14.45 -11.98
N ILE A 70 7.37 -14.75 -13.20
CA ILE A 70 6.64 -15.62 -14.15
C ILE A 70 6.44 -17.02 -13.57
N LYS A 71 7.44 -17.57 -12.88
CA LYS A 71 7.33 -18.87 -12.21
C LYS A 71 6.21 -18.86 -11.16
N HIS A 72 6.11 -17.79 -10.36
CA HIS A 72 5.05 -17.66 -9.36
C HIS A 72 3.67 -17.53 -10.01
N PHE A 73 3.53 -16.67 -11.03
CA PHE A 73 2.30 -16.56 -11.81
C PHE A 73 1.84 -17.92 -12.34
N LYS A 74 2.75 -18.69 -12.96
CA LYS A 74 2.44 -20.05 -13.45
C LYS A 74 2.00 -20.98 -12.33
N SER A 75 2.66 -20.96 -11.16
CA SER A 75 2.27 -21.81 -10.03
C SER A 75 0.89 -21.49 -9.44
N LEU A 76 0.44 -20.26 -9.61
CA LEU A 76 -0.86 -19.77 -9.14
C LEU A 76 -1.97 -19.92 -10.21
N GLY A 77 -1.65 -20.43 -11.40
CA GLY A 77 -2.60 -20.51 -12.51
C GLY A 77 -2.98 -19.15 -13.12
N VAL A 78 -2.21 -18.09 -12.84
CA VAL A 78 -2.36 -16.78 -13.47
C VAL A 78 -2.09 -16.92 -14.96
N LYS A 79 -3.02 -16.49 -15.81
CA LYS A 79 -2.91 -16.58 -17.27
C LYS A 79 -1.98 -15.50 -17.82
N PRO A 80 -1.24 -15.75 -18.92
CA PRO A 80 -0.44 -14.72 -19.59
C PRO A 80 -1.31 -13.57 -20.12
N LEU A 81 -0.85 -12.33 -19.99
CA LEU A 81 -1.64 -11.14 -20.34
C LEU A 81 -1.44 -10.64 -21.79
N PHE A 82 -0.31 -10.96 -22.44
CA PHE A 82 0.09 -10.39 -23.72
C PHE A 82 0.17 -11.47 -24.81
N ASP A 83 -0.92 -11.75 -25.52
CA ASP A 83 -0.95 -12.74 -26.62
C ASP A 83 -0.27 -14.07 -26.28
N GLU A 84 -0.76 -14.74 -25.24
CA GLU A 84 -0.20 -15.99 -24.68
C GLU A 84 1.21 -15.87 -24.05
N SER A 85 1.76 -14.66 -23.98
CA SER A 85 3.01 -14.32 -23.29
C SER A 85 2.78 -13.58 -21.97
N TYR A 86 3.65 -13.83 -21.00
CA TYR A 86 3.74 -12.99 -19.80
C TYR A 86 4.55 -11.71 -20.04
N LEU A 87 5.18 -11.57 -21.20
CA LEU A 87 6.13 -10.50 -21.50
C LEU A 87 5.58 -9.54 -22.54
N GLN A 88 5.59 -8.25 -22.22
CA GLN A 88 5.43 -7.17 -23.19
C GLN A 88 6.80 -6.54 -23.43
N ALA A 89 7.30 -6.70 -24.66
CA ALA A 89 8.56 -6.10 -25.07
C ALA A 89 8.45 -4.57 -25.13
N ILE A 90 9.45 -3.89 -24.58
CA ILE A 90 9.59 -2.43 -24.60
C ILE A 90 10.71 -2.09 -25.59
N PRO A 91 10.42 -1.40 -26.70
CA PRO A 91 11.43 -1.05 -27.67
C PRO A 91 12.36 0.07 -27.14
N GLU A 92 13.58 0.11 -27.68
CA GLU A 92 14.52 1.20 -27.44
C GLU A 92 13.92 2.55 -27.81
N PHE A 93 14.05 3.52 -26.90
CA PHE A 93 13.48 4.83 -27.04
C PHE A 93 14.07 5.60 -28.24
N GLY A 94 13.20 6.17 -29.07
CA GLY A 94 13.60 7.03 -30.19
C GLY A 94 14.23 6.29 -31.37
N SER A 95 14.29 4.95 -31.33
CA SER A 95 14.76 4.16 -32.46
C SER A 95 13.81 4.31 -33.66
N GLN A 96 14.38 4.63 -34.83
CA GLN A 96 13.66 4.68 -36.11
C GLN A 96 13.82 3.39 -36.93
N ALA A 97 14.41 2.35 -36.33
CA ALA A 97 14.52 1.06 -36.99
C ALA A 97 13.13 0.45 -37.22
N GLU A 98 12.96 -0.24 -38.35
CA GLU A 98 11.74 -0.99 -38.66
C GLU A 98 11.47 -2.08 -37.62
N MET A 99 12.53 -2.63 -37.02
CA MET A 99 12.49 -3.47 -35.84
C MET A 99 13.45 -2.91 -34.78
N PRO A 100 12.98 -2.07 -33.85
CA PRO A 100 13.83 -1.51 -32.80
C PRO A 100 14.29 -2.62 -31.85
N PRO A 101 15.52 -2.53 -31.30
CA PRO A 101 15.97 -3.48 -30.29
C PRO A 101 15.09 -3.39 -29.05
N VAL A 102 14.88 -4.52 -28.38
CA VAL A 102 14.12 -4.58 -27.13
C VAL A 102 15.03 -4.17 -25.98
N TYR A 103 14.62 -3.15 -25.23
CA TYR A 103 15.40 -2.58 -24.13
C TYR A 103 14.94 -3.08 -22.75
N GLY A 104 13.66 -3.49 -22.64
CA GLY A 104 13.09 -4.00 -21.40
C GLY A 104 11.85 -4.86 -21.64
N TYR A 105 11.34 -5.46 -20.57
CA TYR A 105 10.12 -6.26 -20.62
C TYR A 105 9.23 -5.99 -19.41
N ASN A 106 8.02 -5.50 -19.65
CA ASN A 106 6.98 -5.58 -18.63
C ASN A 106 6.55 -7.04 -18.47
N ILE A 107 6.17 -7.40 -17.25
CA ILE A 107 5.64 -8.72 -16.91
C ILE A 107 4.17 -8.57 -16.58
N GLY A 108 3.32 -9.40 -17.16
CA GLY A 108 1.87 -9.29 -17.01
C GLY A 108 1.19 -10.65 -17.02
N GLY A 109 0.33 -10.85 -16.03
CA GLY A 109 -0.59 -11.98 -15.99
C GLY A 109 -1.94 -11.57 -15.44
N PHE A 110 -2.97 -12.41 -15.58
CA PHE A 110 -4.28 -12.11 -15.03
C PHE A 110 -5.05 -13.34 -14.51
N ILE A 111 -6.00 -13.05 -13.63
CA ILE A 111 -7.06 -13.97 -13.22
C ILE A 111 -8.37 -13.42 -13.79
N GLU A 112 -9.08 -14.28 -14.54
CA GLU A 112 -10.33 -13.92 -15.21
C GLU A 112 -11.46 -13.72 -14.19
N GLY A 113 -12.26 -12.66 -14.38
CA GLY A 113 -13.42 -12.37 -13.57
C GLY A 113 -14.52 -13.43 -13.70
N THR A 114 -15.26 -13.63 -12.61
CA THR A 114 -16.31 -14.64 -12.52
C THR A 114 -17.66 -14.21 -13.10
N ASP A 115 -17.89 -12.91 -13.28
CA ASP A 115 -19.16 -12.38 -13.78
C ASP A 115 -19.11 -12.15 -15.31
N PRO A 116 -19.95 -12.80 -16.12
CA PRO A 116 -19.94 -12.66 -17.58
C PRO A 116 -20.13 -11.23 -18.10
N LYS A 117 -20.66 -10.31 -17.28
CA LYS A 117 -20.85 -8.90 -17.65
C LYS A 117 -19.70 -8.01 -17.20
N LEU A 118 -18.96 -8.40 -16.16
CA LEU A 118 -17.92 -7.56 -15.56
C LEU A 118 -16.50 -8.09 -15.81
N LYS A 119 -16.35 -9.33 -16.26
CA LYS A 119 -15.03 -9.94 -16.47
C LYS A 119 -14.17 -9.22 -17.53
N ASP A 120 -14.78 -8.44 -18.43
CA ASP A 120 -14.05 -7.63 -19.41
C ASP A 120 -13.72 -6.22 -18.86
N GLU A 121 -14.06 -5.93 -17.61
CA GLU A 121 -13.56 -4.78 -16.86
C GLU A 121 -12.34 -5.20 -16.03
N TRP A 122 -11.32 -4.35 -16.02
CA TRP A 122 -10.00 -4.70 -15.49
C TRP A 122 -9.62 -3.88 -14.28
N ILE A 123 -9.23 -4.59 -13.22
CA ILE A 123 -8.52 -4.04 -12.07
C ILE A 123 -7.04 -4.37 -12.26
N ILE A 124 -6.17 -3.39 -12.09
CA ILE A 124 -4.72 -3.57 -12.19
C ILE A 124 -4.11 -3.49 -10.80
N VAL A 125 -3.24 -4.45 -10.47
CA VAL A 125 -2.34 -4.40 -9.31
C VAL A 125 -0.91 -4.40 -9.84
N ASN A 126 -0.09 -3.44 -9.43
CA ASN A 126 1.25 -3.28 -9.99
C ASN A 126 2.33 -2.82 -8.99
N ALA A 127 3.58 -3.13 -9.35
CA ALA A 127 4.83 -2.67 -8.76
C ALA A 127 5.97 -2.88 -9.77
N HIS A 128 6.98 -2.01 -9.82
CA HIS A 128 8.13 -2.26 -10.71
C HIS A 128 9.11 -3.27 -10.10
N TYR A 129 9.81 -4.02 -10.95
CA TYR A 129 10.80 -5.01 -10.52
C TYR A 129 12.25 -4.65 -10.87
N ASP A 130 12.47 -3.69 -11.75
CA ASP A 130 13.81 -3.16 -12.01
C ASP A 130 14.33 -2.38 -10.80
N HIS A 131 15.65 -2.24 -10.74
CA HIS A 131 16.30 -1.30 -9.83
C HIS A 131 17.68 -0.92 -10.39
N LEU A 132 18.47 -0.15 -9.62
CA LEU A 132 19.63 0.60 -10.08
C LEU A 132 20.89 -0.22 -10.44
N GLY A 133 20.89 -1.53 -10.19
CA GLY A 133 22.00 -2.40 -10.55
C GLY A 133 23.27 -2.23 -9.72
N VAL A 134 24.43 -2.31 -10.39
CA VAL A 134 25.76 -2.09 -9.79
C VAL A 134 26.32 -0.74 -10.26
N ARG A 135 26.50 0.19 -9.32
CA ARG A 135 27.06 1.52 -9.61
C ARG A 135 28.32 1.77 -8.78
N GLY A 136 29.40 2.20 -9.44
CA GLY A 136 30.68 2.45 -8.78
C GLY A 136 31.23 1.24 -8.01
N GLY A 137 30.96 0.01 -8.49
CA GLY A 137 31.38 -1.23 -7.85
C GLY A 137 30.56 -1.65 -6.62
N LYS A 138 29.46 -0.96 -6.31
CA LYS A 138 28.55 -1.31 -5.22
C LYS A 138 27.22 -1.78 -5.79
N VAL A 139 26.68 -2.84 -5.20
CA VAL A 139 25.34 -3.35 -5.49
C VAL A 139 24.31 -2.45 -4.81
N PHE A 140 23.24 -2.11 -5.51
CA PHE A 140 22.07 -1.41 -4.98
C PHE A 140 20.97 -2.46 -4.84
N PRO A 141 20.73 -3.06 -3.66
CA PRO A 141 19.88 -4.24 -3.58
C PRO A 141 18.40 -3.97 -3.82
N GLY A 142 17.92 -2.77 -3.50
CA GLY A 142 16.54 -2.38 -3.74
C GLY A 142 15.54 -3.20 -2.93
N ALA A 143 15.77 -3.30 -1.62
CA ALA A 143 14.93 -4.12 -0.73
C ALA A 143 13.56 -3.49 -0.51
N ASP A 144 13.52 -2.20 -0.19
CA ASP A 144 12.26 -1.46 -0.17
C ASP A 144 11.86 -1.03 -1.58
N ASP A 145 12.83 -0.65 -2.40
CA ASP A 145 12.65 -0.11 -3.76
C ASP A 145 13.11 -1.11 -4.86
N ASN A 146 12.24 -1.91 -5.46
CA ASN A 146 10.85 -2.13 -5.09
C ASN A 146 10.55 -3.63 -4.91
N ALA A 147 11.49 -4.37 -4.34
CA ALA A 147 11.25 -5.76 -3.95
C ALA A 147 10.07 -5.88 -2.96
N SER A 148 9.84 -4.85 -2.13
CA SER A 148 8.68 -4.76 -1.25
C SER A 148 7.36 -4.76 -2.01
N GLY A 149 7.21 -3.91 -3.05
CA GLY A 149 6.01 -3.88 -3.89
C GLY A 149 5.82 -5.14 -4.72
N VAL A 150 6.89 -5.72 -5.27
CA VAL A 150 6.79 -7.01 -5.99
C VAL A 150 6.36 -8.14 -5.06
N SER A 151 6.84 -8.17 -3.81
CA SER A 151 6.39 -9.17 -2.83
C SER A 151 4.90 -9.05 -2.52
N MET A 152 4.37 -7.83 -2.40
CA MET A 152 2.95 -7.56 -2.27
C MET A 152 2.18 -8.07 -3.49
N LEU A 153 2.66 -7.75 -4.70
CA LEU A 153 2.01 -8.14 -5.94
C LEU A 153 1.83 -9.66 -6.04
N LEU A 154 2.85 -10.43 -5.68
CA LEU A 154 2.80 -11.89 -5.69
C LEU A 154 1.79 -12.45 -4.68
N GLU A 155 1.74 -11.88 -3.47
CA GLU A 155 0.79 -12.32 -2.44
C GLU A 155 -0.66 -11.91 -2.74
N VAL A 156 -0.89 -10.73 -3.31
CA VAL A 156 -2.23 -10.34 -3.80
C VAL A 156 -2.64 -11.26 -4.95
N ALA A 157 -1.72 -11.62 -5.86
CA ALA A 157 -2.01 -12.58 -6.93
C ALA A 157 -2.41 -13.95 -6.37
N ARG A 158 -1.73 -14.43 -5.32
CA ARG A 158 -2.08 -15.68 -4.64
C ARG A 158 -3.51 -15.63 -4.09
N HIS A 159 -3.85 -14.61 -3.31
CA HIS A 159 -5.19 -14.48 -2.74
C HIS A 159 -6.31 -14.30 -3.78
N ILE A 160 -6.07 -13.55 -4.84
CA ILE A 160 -7.04 -13.39 -5.93
C ILE A 160 -7.20 -14.69 -6.73
N SER A 161 -6.14 -15.48 -6.90
CA SER A 161 -6.22 -16.78 -7.57
C SER A 161 -7.10 -17.79 -6.80
N GLU A 162 -7.06 -17.72 -5.46
CA GLU A 162 -7.87 -18.56 -4.56
C GLU A 162 -9.34 -18.11 -4.50
N SER A 163 -9.59 -16.81 -4.62
CA SER A 163 -10.93 -16.22 -4.60
C SER A 163 -11.07 -15.14 -5.68
N PRO A 164 -11.26 -15.53 -6.96
CA PRO A 164 -11.42 -14.57 -8.05
C PRO A 164 -12.62 -13.64 -7.87
N GLY A 165 -12.43 -12.36 -8.19
CA GLY A 165 -13.50 -11.36 -8.16
C GLY A 165 -14.47 -11.48 -9.35
N LYS A 166 -15.41 -10.53 -9.45
CA LYS A 166 -16.33 -10.44 -10.59
C LYS A 166 -15.68 -9.87 -11.84
N ARG A 167 -14.81 -8.88 -11.65
CA ARG A 167 -13.93 -8.29 -12.67
C ARG A 167 -12.65 -9.09 -12.82
N SER A 168 -12.02 -9.00 -13.99
CA SER A 168 -10.69 -9.55 -14.17
C SER A 168 -9.67 -8.69 -13.42
N VAL A 169 -8.66 -9.35 -12.86
CA VAL A 169 -7.56 -8.69 -12.16
C VAL A 169 -6.26 -9.02 -12.89
N ALA A 170 -5.59 -7.98 -13.38
CA ALA A 170 -4.27 -8.07 -13.99
C ALA A 170 -3.19 -7.69 -12.97
N PHE A 171 -2.13 -8.48 -12.93
CA PHE A 171 -0.93 -8.30 -12.13
C PHE A 171 0.20 -7.89 -13.06
N LEU A 172 0.70 -6.67 -12.89
CA LEU A 172 1.73 -6.07 -13.73
C LEU A 172 2.98 -5.79 -12.92
N SER A 173 4.10 -6.35 -13.35
CA SER A 173 5.40 -5.91 -12.85
C SER A 173 6.14 -5.14 -13.92
N PHE A 174 6.29 -3.84 -13.71
CA PHE A 174 6.87 -2.93 -14.69
C PHE A 174 8.40 -2.97 -14.67
N ASP A 175 9.00 -2.83 -15.85
CA ASP A 175 10.44 -2.61 -16.02
C ASP A 175 10.66 -1.13 -16.33
N MET A 176 11.88 -0.65 -16.16
CA MET A 176 12.29 0.71 -16.50
C MET A 176 11.51 1.80 -15.76
N GLU A 177 11.05 1.55 -14.53
CA GLU A 177 10.47 2.59 -13.69
C GLU A 177 11.53 3.66 -13.40
N GLU A 178 12.71 3.19 -13.02
CA GLU A 178 13.91 3.98 -12.67
C GLU A 178 14.45 4.78 -13.87
N HIS A 179 13.91 4.48 -15.05
CA HIS A 179 14.14 5.16 -16.30
C HIS A 179 12.91 5.96 -16.75
N LEU A 180 12.32 6.72 -15.81
CA LEU A 180 11.20 7.65 -16.02
C LEU A 180 9.86 6.96 -16.32
N LEU A 181 9.52 5.91 -15.56
CA LEU A 181 8.23 5.20 -15.63
C LEU A 181 7.98 4.57 -16.99
N TRP A 182 9.03 4.16 -17.69
CA TRP A 182 8.94 3.85 -19.11
C TRP A 182 8.09 2.59 -19.37
N GLY A 183 8.20 1.57 -18.52
CA GLY A 183 7.37 0.38 -18.59
C GLY A 183 5.88 0.71 -18.48
N ALA A 184 5.46 1.43 -17.44
CA ALA A 184 4.06 1.80 -17.26
C ALA A 184 3.55 2.72 -18.39
N ARG A 185 4.38 3.65 -18.88
CA ARG A 185 4.03 4.51 -20.02
C ARG A 185 3.83 3.70 -21.29
N TRP A 186 4.71 2.74 -21.55
CA TRP A 186 4.62 1.86 -22.70
C TRP A 186 3.36 0.98 -22.63
N PHE A 187 3.09 0.40 -21.46
CA PHE A 187 1.90 -0.42 -21.23
C PHE A 187 0.60 0.36 -21.51
N LEU A 188 0.46 1.58 -20.98
CA LEU A 188 -0.74 2.40 -21.22
C LEU A 188 -0.87 2.91 -22.67
N ALA A 189 0.24 2.97 -23.41
CA ALA A 189 0.23 3.33 -24.82
C ALA A 189 -0.12 2.14 -25.71
N HIS A 190 0.18 0.91 -25.27
CA HIS A 190 -0.01 -0.34 -26.00
C HIS A 190 -0.66 -1.42 -25.11
N PRO A 191 -1.83 -1.15 -24.52
CA PRO A 191 -2.48 -2.11 -23.64
C PRO A 191 -2.94 -3.35 -24.44
N PRO A 192 -2.93 -4.56 -23.85
CA PRO A 192 -3.49 -5.76 -24.48
C PRO A 192 -5.03 -5.81 -24.44
N MET A 193 -5.66 -4.78 -23.88
CA MET A 193 -7.10 -4.57 -23.82
C MET A 193 -7.44 -3.12 -24.18
N GLU A 194 -8.72 -2.82 -24.40
CA GLU A 194 -9.17 -1.44 -24.55
C GLU A 194 -8.88 -0.64 -23.28
N VAL A 195 -8.27 0.55 -23.39
CA VAL A 195 -7.87 1.36 -22.22
C VAL A 195 -9.06 1.73 -21.35
N GLU A 196 -10.23 1.95 -21.95
CA GLU A 196 -11.47 2.30 -21.26
C GLU A 196 -12.03 1.15 -20.41
N SER A 197 -11.56 -0.08 -20.66
CA SER A 197 -11.90 -1.26 -19.87
C SER A 197 -11.10 -1.34 -18.56
N ILE A 198 -9.99 -0.59 -18.44
CA ILE A 198 -9.21 -0.47 -17.22
C ILE A 198 -9.95 0.46 -16.26
N LYS A 199 -10.52 -0.09 -15.20
CA LYS A 199 -11.39 0.64 -14.26
C LYS A 199 -10.66 1.16 -13.04
N PHE A 200 -9.57 0.51 -12.64
CA PHE A 200 -8.82 0.90 -11.45
C PHE A 200 -7.38 0.39 -11.51
N CYS A 201 -6.46 1.15 -10.91
CA CYS A 201 -5.05 0.77 -10.77
C CYS A 201 -4.58 0.92 -9.31
N LEU A 202 -4.06 -0.17 -8.75
CA LEU A 202 -3.46 -0.22 -7.43
C LEU A 202 -1.95 -0.37 -7.56
N THR A 203 -1.18 0.58 -7.05
CA THR A 203 0.29 0.65 -7.21
C THR A 203 0.96 0.63 -5.85
N ALA A 204 2.01 -0.18 -5.68
CA ALA A 204 2.92 -0.10 -4.52
C ALA A 204 4.34 0.28 -4.95
N ASP A 205 4.94 1.14 -4.14
CA ASP A 205 6.34 1.54 -4.28
C ASP A 205 6.89 1.94 -2.91
N MET A 206 7.90 1.20 -2.44
CA MET A 206 8.49 1.34 -1.10
C MET A 206 7.47 1.21 0.02
N ILE A 207 7.10 -0.02 0.40
CA ILE A 207 6.05 -0.30 1.41
C ILE A 207 6.58 -0.91 2.72
N GLY A 208 7.89 -0.93 2.92
CA GLY A 208 8.56 -1.58 4.04
C GLY A 208 9.48 -0.69 4.87
N ARG A 209 9.62 0.61 4.57
CA ARG A 209 10.38 1.55 5.40
C ARG A 209 9.44 2.64 5.97
N SER A 210 9.99 3.83 6.18
CA SER A 210 9.27 4.97 6.75
C SER A 210 9.86 6.26 6.24
N LEU A 211 8.98 7.23 5.95
CA LEU A 211 9.32 8.59 5.56
C LEU A 211 10.42 9.19 6.46
N GLY A 212 11.52 9.61 5.84
CA GLY A 212 12.67 10.23 6.52
C GLY A 212 13.38 9.32 7.53
N GLY A 213 13.11 8.01 7.53
CA GLY A 213 13.59 7.09 8.55
C GLY A 213 12.92 7.27 9.92
N LEU A 214 11.74 7.90 9.98
CA LEU A 214 10.95 8.03 11.21
C LEU A 214 10.45 6.66 11.67
N ASP A 215 10.48 6.36 12.98
CA ASP A 215 9.88 5.13 13.52
C ASP A 215 8.36 5.30 13.66
N ILE A 216 7.66 5.24 12.53
CA ILE A 216 6.20 5.40 12.45
C ILE A 216 5.57 4.21 11.72
N PRO A 217 4.36 3.78 12.12
CA PRO A 217 3.65 2.68 11.48
C PRO A 217 2.91 3.11 10.21
N THR A 218 3.26 4.26 9.62
CA THR A 218 2.44 4.93 8.59
C THR A 218 2.77 4.43 7.18
N VAL A 219 1.72 4.11 6.41
CA VAL A 219 1.73 4.05 4.95
C VAL A 219 0.91 5.21 4.39
N PHE A 220 1.45 5.91 3.40
CA PHE A 220 0.76 6.98 2.69
C PHE A 220 -0.01 6.40 1.51
N VAL A 221 -1.26 6.84 1.35
CA VAL A 221 -2.13 6.41 0.26
C VAL A 221 -2.63 7.62 -0.50
N LEU A 222 -2.29 7.69 -1.79
CA LEU A 222 -2.63 8.80 -2.69
C LEU A 222 -3.65 8.35 -3.74
N GLY A 223 -4.41 9.30 -4.29
CA GLY A 223 -5.33 9.06 -5.41
C GLY A 223 -6.77 8.76 -4.99
N GLY A 224 -7.02 8.51 -3.70
CA GLY A 224 -8.37 8.27 -3.18
C GLY A 224 -9.32 9.44 -3.44
N GLU A 225 -8.82 10.68 -3.44
CA GLU A 225 -9.61 11.86 -3.77
C GLU A 225 -10.12 11.86 -5.23
N ARG A 226 -9.49 11.08 -6.11
CA ARG A 226 -9.83 10.97 -7.53
C ARG A 226 -10.87 9.90 -7.83
N SER A 227 -11.37 9.16 -6.84
CA SER A 227 -12.46 8.22 -7.04
C SER A 227 -13.17 7.92 -5.73
N ARG A 228 -14.47 8.22 -5.68
CA ARG A 228 -15.31 7.91 -4.51
C ARG A 228 -15.32 6.42 -4.21
N GLU A 229 -15.32 5.59 -5.25
CA GLU A 229 -15.29 4.14 -5.17
C GLU A 229 -13.97 3.65 -4.55
N ALA A 230 -12.83 4.12 -5.06
CA ALA A 230 -11.52 3.75 -4.51
C ALA A 230 -11.35 4.20 -3.05
N HIS A 231 -11.78 5.42 -2.73
CA HIS A 231 -11.78 5.92 -1.35
C HIS A 231 -12.67 5.05 -0.45
N ALA A 232 -13.89 4.72 -0.88
CA ALA A 232 -14.78 3.85 -0.10
C ALA A 232 -14.20 2.44 0.10
N ALA A 233 -13.51 1.89 -0.90
CA ALA A 233 -12.83 0.60 -0.77
C ALA A 233 -11.68 0.64 0.24
N LEU A 234 -10.93 1.74 0.29
CA LEU A 234 -9.87 1.96 1.27
C LEU A 234 -10.43 2.11 2.70
N GLU A 235 -11.48 2.91 2.88
CA GLU A 235 -12.13 3.11 4.19
C GLU A 235 -12.77 1.83 4.75
N ALA A 236 -13.23 0.94 3.86
CA ALA A 236 -13.81 -0.34 4.25
C ALA A 236 -12.75 -1.40 4.59
N ALA A 237 -11.48 -1.17 4.25
CA ALA A 237 -10.41 -2.12 4.54
C ALA A 237 -10.12 -2.15 6.05
N THR A 238 -10.03 -3.35 6.62
CA THR A 238 -9.59 -3.50 8.00
C THR A 238 -8.08 -3.36 8.07
N VAL A 239 -7.62 -2.33 8.78
CA VAL A 239 -6.20 -2.03 8.97
C VAL A 239 -5.62 -2.94 10.06
N PRO A 240 -4.58 -3.75 9.78
CA PRO A 240 -3.93 -4.56 10.79
C PRO A 240 -3.35 -3.73 11.95
N GLN A 241 -3.30 -4.30 13.15
CA GLN A 241 -2.73 -3.64 14.31
C GLN A 241 -1.27 -3.24 14.03
N GLY A 242 -0.91 -2.01 14.40
CA GLY A 242 0.44 -1.48 14.18
C GLY A 242 0.70 -1.05 12.72
N LEU A 243 -0.35 -0.86 11.92
CA LEU A 243 -0.30 -0.10 10.68
C LEU A 243 -1.24 1.10 10.79
N GLU A 244 -0.84 2.21 10.19
CA GLU A 244 -1.65 3.41 10.08
C GLU A 244 -1.70 3.88 8.63
N ILE A 245 -2.90 4.20 8.12
CA ILE A 245 -3.08 4.77 6.78
C ILE A 245 -3.09 6.29 6.88
N ALA A 246 -2.30 6.97 6.06
CA ALA A 246 -2.30 8.42 5.88
C ALA A 246 -2.73 8.76 4.45
N GLN A 247 -3.94 9.28 4.27
CA GLN A 247 -4.45 9.68 2.97
C GLN A 247 -3.99 11.09 2.61
N LEU A 248 -3.40 11.24 1.41
CA LEU A 248 -2.95 12.53 0.88
C LEU A 248 -3.42 12.70 -0.57
N GLY A 249 -3.65 13.94 -1.00
CA GLY A 249 -3.90 14.22 -2.41
C GLY A 249 -2.66 13.97 -3.27
N VAL A 250 -2.86 13.51 -4.50
CA VAL A 250 -1.75 13.26 -5.45
C VAL A 250 -0.96 14.54 -5.77
N ASP A 251 -1.59 15.72 -5.64
CA ASP A 251 -0.95 17.01 -5.85
C ASP A 251 0.04 17.41 -4.75
N VAL A 252 0.10 16.67 -3.62
CA VAL A 252 1.15 16.83 -2.62
C VAL A 252 2.51 16.46 -3.20
N VAL A 253 2.62 15.30 -3.87
CA VAL A 253 3.90 14.77 -4.37
C VAL A 253 4.07 14.84 -5.89
N GLY A 254 2.96 14.99 -6.63
CA GLY A 254 2.94 14.90 -8.10
C GLY A 254 3.09 13.46 -8.58
N VAL A 255 3.36 13.24 -9.86
CA VAL A 255 3.61 11.89 -10.39
C VAL A 255 5.04 11.44 -10.03
N ARG A 256 5.14 10.34 -9.29
CA ARG A 256 6.40 9.82 -8.75
C ARG A 256 6.66 8.32 -8.97
N SER A 257 5.65 7.58 -9.43
CA SER A 257 5.72 6.12 -9.63
C SER A 257 4.72 5.70 -10.72
N ASP A 258 4.60 4.40 -10.98
CA ASP A 258 3.89 3.79 -12.11
C ASP A 258 2.38 4.08 -12.21
N TYR A 259 1.76 4.64 -11.17
CA TYR A 259 0.40 5.17 -11.26
C TYR A 259 0.28 6.40 -12.19
N GLY A 260 1.40 7.06 -12.50
CA GLY A 260 1.44 8.31 -13.27
C GLY A 260 0.70 8.27 -14.61
N PRO A 261 0.99 7.31 -15.51
CA PRO A 261 0.26 7.13 -16.76
C PRO A 261 -1.26 6.96 -16.56
N PHE A 262 -1.69 6.24 -15.51
CA PHE A 262 -3.11 6.06 -15.18
C PHE A 262 -3.75 7.38 -14.71
N TYR A 263 -3.05 8.16 -13.88
CA TYR A 263 -3.47 9.50 -13.45
C TYR A 263 -3.73 10.41 -14.66
N TYR A 264 -2.81 10.45 -15.64
CA TYR A 264 -2.98 11.29 -16.84
C TYR A 264 -4.10 10.83 -17.76
N ARG A 265 -4.39 9.52 -17.78
CA ARG A 265 -5.52 8.94 -18.50
C ARG A 265 -6.85 9.05 -17.77
N ARG A 266 -6.87 9.64 -16.56
CA ARG A 266 -8.05 9.74 -15.68
C ARG A 266 -8.63 8.38 -15.32
N ILE A 267 -7.76 7.39 -15.15
CA ILE A 267 -8.13 6.09 -14.61
C ILE A 267 -8.01 6.18 -13.08
N PRO A 268 -9.06 5.86 -12.31
CA PRO A 268 -9.00 5.77 -10.86
C PRO A 268 -7.82 4.93 -10.36
N PHE A 269 -7.15 5.40 -9.31
CA PHE A 269 -5.99 4.70 -8.77
C PHE A 269 -5.85 4.89 -7.25
N LEU A 270 -5.13 3.98 -6.62
CA LEU A 270 -4.52 4.19 -5.31
C LEU A 270 -3.03 3.87 -5.39
N PHE A 271 -2.22 4.75 -4.80
CA PHE A 271 -0.78 4.59 -4.70
C PHE A 271 -0.37 4.46 -3.24
N PHE A 272 0.25 3.34 -2.88
CA PHE A 272 0.73 3.03 -1.54
C PHE A 272 2.24 3.19 -1.48
N SER A 273 2.72 4.01 -0.55
CA SER A 273 4.14 4.21 -0.30
C SER A 273 4.39 4.63 1.14
N THR A 274 5.55 4.29 1.68
CA THR A 274 6.02 4.76 2.98
C THR A 274 6.81 6.06 2.88
N GLY A 275 7.07 6.55 1.65
CA GLY A 275 7.83 7.76 1.36
C GLY A 275 9.34 7.53 1.35
N GLU A 276 10.08 8.52 0.86
CA GLU A 276 11.55 8.44 0.76
C GLU A 276 12.20 8.29 2.15
N HIS A 277 13.23 7.47 2.24
CA HIS A 277 14.03 7.24 3.45
C HIS A 277 15.53 7.43 3.16
N PRO A 278 16.41 7.61 4.17
CA PRO A 278 17.83 7.94 3.96
C PRO A 278 18.66 6.93 3.17
N ASP A 279 18.14 5.71 2.98
CA ASP A 279 18.81 4.64 2.25
C ASP A 279 18.25 4.46 0.82
N TYR A 280 17.23 5.24 0.43
CA TYR A 280 16.62 5.22 -0.91
C TYR A 280 17.68 5.52 -1.98
N HIS A 281 17.70 4.73 -3.06
CA HIS A 281 18.72 4.80 -4.10
C HIS A 281 20.16 4.70 -3.56
N THR A 282 20.39 3.88 -2.52
CA THR A 282 21.73 3.62 -1.99
C THR A 282 22.01 2.12 -1.84
N PRO A 283 23.29 1.71 -1.74
CA PRO A 283 23.65 0.34 -1.38
C PRO A 283 23.17 -0.11 0.01
N GLN A 284 22.60 0.79 0.80
CA GLN A 284 22.07 0.50 2.14
C GLN A 284 20.59 0.11 2.08
N ASP A 285 19.87 0.24 0.96
CA ASP A 285 18.52 -0.31 0.82
C ASP A 285 18.57 -1.84 0.76
N THR A 286 18.56 -2.44 1.95
CA THR A 286 18.93 -3.83 2.25
C THR A 286 17.84 -4.49 3.08
N LEU A 287 17.75 -5.82 2.98
CA LEU A 287 16.74 -6.61 3.69
C LEU A 287 16.80 -6.43 5.21
N GLU A 288 18.00 -6.26 5.77
CA GLU A 288 18.20 -6.09 7.21
C GLU A 288 17.59 -4.79 7.74
N ARG A 289 17.32 -3.82 6.86
CA ARG A 289 16.71 -2.53 7.22
C ARG A 289 15.20 -2.52 6.95
N LEU A 290 14.67 -3.52 6.27
CA LEU A 290 13.27 -3.56 5.89
C LEU A 290 12.40 -4.01 7.06
N ASP A 291 11.28 -3.32 7.28
CA ASP A 291 10.22 -3.76 8.19
C ASP A 291 9.29 -4.73 7.44
N VAL A 292 9.63 -6.02 7.50
CA VAL A 292 8.90 -7.09 6.81
C VAL A 292 7.45 -7.23 7.33
N GLU A 293 7.23 -6.96 8.61
CA GLU A 293 5.89 -6.95 9.21
C GLU A 293 5.04 -5.82 8.60
N LYS A 294 5.62 -4.64 8.40
CA LYS A 294 4.94 -3.54 7.70
C LYS A 294 4.61 -3.89 6.26
N VAL A 295 5.53 -4.50 5.50
CA VAL A 295 5.26 -4.97 4.13
C VAL A 295 4.03 -5.89 4.11
N ALA A 296 3.96 -6.86 5.03
CA ALA A 296 2.84 -7.79 5.12
C ALA A 296 1.51 -7.10 5.50
N ARG A 297 1.55 -6.16 6.45
CA ARG A 297 0.35 -5.39 6.85
C ARG A 297 -0.15 -4.49 5.74
N VAL A 298 0.74 -3.82 4.99
CA VAL A 298 0.36 -3.01 3.83
C VAL A 298 -0.21 -3.92 2.73
N SER A 299 0.44 -5.05 2.45
CA SER A 299 -0.03 -6.03 1.47
C SER A 299 -1.43 -6.54 1.81
N THR A 300 -1.72 -6.78 3.10
CA THR A 300 -3.05 -7.16 3.58
C THR A 300 -4.12 -6.11 3.23
N VAL A 301 -3.83 -4.83 3.43
CA VAL A 301 -4.76 -3.74 3.06
C VAL A 301 -4.93 -3.68 1.55
N MET A 302 -3.84 -3.77 0.79
CA MET A 302 -3.86 -3.75 -0.67
C MET A 302 -4.65 -4.92 -1.26
N ASN A 303 -4.53 -6.12 -0.68
CA ASN A 303 -5.34 -7.28 -1.04
C ASN A 303 -6.84 -7.05 -0.80
N GLN A 304 -7.21 -6.50 0.37
CA GLN A 304 -8.61 -6.17 0.67
C GLN A 304 -9.17 -5.13 -0.32
N VAL A 305 -8.40 -4.11 -0.66
CA VAL A 305 -8.78 -3.10 -1.65
C VAL A 305 -8.94 -3.74 -3.03
N ALA A 306 -7.97 -4.56 -3.48
CA ALA A 306 -8.05 -5.26 -4.77
C ALA A 306 -9.30 -6.15 -4.85
N GLN A 307 -9.59 -6.93 -3.81
CA GLN A 307 -10.79 -7.75 -3.71
C GLN A 307 -12.08 -6.92 -3.72
N SER A 308 -12.10 -5.80 -2.98
CA SER A 308 -13.25 -4.88 -2.95
C SER A 308 -13.53 -4.30 -4.33
N MET A 309 -12.51 -3.78 -5.00
CA MET A 309 -12.64 -3.18 -6.34
C MET A 309 -13.03 -4.22 -7.41
N ALA A 310 -12.48 -5.44 -7.32
CA ALA A 310 -12.84 -6.53 -8.23
C ALA A 310 -14.29 -7.01 -8.06
N ASN A 311 -14.91 -6.78 -6.90
CA ASN A 311 -16.28 -7.20 -6.60
C ASN A 311 -17.31 -6.06 -6.55
N MET A 312 -16.84 -4.81 -6.62
CA MET A 312 -17.68 -3.62 -6.44
C MET A 312 -18.82 -3.58 -7.47
N PRO A 313 -20.09 -3.38 -7.06
CA PRO A 313 -21.16 -3.22 -8.02
C PRO A 313 -21.10 -1.84 -8.69
N GLY A 314 -21.52 -1.76 -9.96
CA GLY A 314 -21.62 -0.50 -10.68
C GLY A 314 -20.30 0.01 -11.25
N GLU A 315 -20.32 1.25 -11.72
CA GLU A 315 -19.17 1.92 -12.35
C GLU A 315 -18.15 2.41 -11.33
N ILE A 316 -16.87 2.34 -11.69
CA ILE A 316 -15.76 2.95 -10.95
C ILE A 316 -15.38 4.23 -11.70
N THR A 317 -15.49 5.38 -11.02
CA THR A 317 -15.47 6.68 -11.70
C THR A 317 -14.32 7.57 -11.25
N TRP A 318 -13.89 8.44 -12.17
CA TRP A 318 -12.88 9.47 -11.93
C TRP A 318 -13.51 10.80 -11.48
N GLU A 319 -12.98 11.38 -10.42
CA GLU A 319 -13.32 12.71 -9.92
C GLU A 319 -12.29 13.76 -10.38
N GLY A 320 -12.74 14.64 -11.28
CA GLY A 320 -11.92 15.74 -11.81
C GLY A 320 -11.65 16.84 -10.80
N ASN A 321 -12.59 17.09 -9.89
CA ASN A 321 -12.56 18.18 -8.91
C ASN A 321 -12.81 17.64 -7.49
N PRO A 322 -11.81 16.97 -6.89
CA PRO A 322 -11.94 16.41 -5.55
C PRO A 322 -12.32 17.49 -4.53
N LYS A 323 -13.23 17.14 -3.62
CA LYS A 323 -13.55 17.98 -2.47
C LYS A 323 -12.46 17.85 -1.40
N PRO A 324 -12.10 18.94 -0.70
CA PRO A 324 -11.19 18.83 0.44
C PRO A 324 -11.69 17.84 1.49
N SER A 325 -10.82 16.95 1.95
CA SER A 325 -11.12 15.95 2.98
C SER A 325 -10.38 16.27 4.28
N LEU A 326 -11.06 16.15 5.42
CA LEU A 326 -10.42 16.32 6.73
C LEU A 326 -9.34 15.25 6.98
N GLN A 327 -9.42 14.09 6.35
CA GLN A 327 -8.41 13.03 6.49
C GLN A 327 -7.03 13.44 5.96
N GLU A 328 -6.97 14.30 4.94
CA GLU A 328 -5.72 14.88 4.45
C GLU A 328 -5.11 15.78 5.54
N VAL A 329 -5.94 16.54 6.24
CA VAL A 329 -5.54 17.40 7.37
C VAL A 329 -5.06 16.56 8.55
N GLU A 330 -5.76 15.47 8.89
CA GLU A 330 -5.38 14.52 9.95
C GLU A 330 -4.02 13.87 9.65
N SER A 331 -3.83 13.43 8.40
CA SER A 331 -2.60 12.81 7.94
C SER A 331 -1.41 13.74 8.08
N VAL A 332 -1.53 14.98 7.60
CA VAL A 332 -0.47 16.00 7.73
C VAL A 332 -0.24 16.39 9.20
N ASN A 333 -1.30 16.59 9.98
CA ASN A 333 -1.19 16.92 11.40
C ASN A 333 -0.40 15.85 12.16
N ARG A 334 -0.70 14.58 11.93
CA ARG A 334 0.00 13.45 12.55
C ARG A 334 1.47 13.40 12.17
N VAL A 335 1.82 13.64 10.90
CA VAL A 335 3.23 13.77 10.49
C VAL A 335 3.91 14.91 11.26
N CYS A 336 3.24 16.06 11.41
CA CYS A 336 3.80 17.16 12.22
C CYS A 336 3.98 16.78 13.70
N VAL A 337 3.04 16.02 14.29
CA VAL A 337 3.19 15.52 15.68
C VAL A 337 4.42 14.62 15.78
N ASN A 338 4.56 13.65 14.87
CA ASN A 338 5.68 12.71 14.87
C ASN A 338 7.02 13.43 14.69
N LEU A 339 7.10 14.39 13.76
CA LEU A 339 8.29 15.22 13.53
C LEU A 339 8.66 16.11 14.73
N LEU A 340 7.68 16.63 15.47
CA LEU A 340 7.97 17.45 16.65
C LEU A 340 8.47 16.62 17.84
N ASN A 341 8.09 15.34 17.89
CA ASN A 341 8.51 14.37 18.89
C ASN A 341 9.77 13.57 18.48
N SER A 342 10.25 13.71 17.24
CA SER A 342 11.44 13.00 16.76
C SER A 342 12.74 13.63 17.28
N GLY A 343 13.81 12.81 17.31
CA GLY A 343 15.17 13.23 17.70
C GLY A 343 15.56 12.93 19.16
N GLU A 344 14.66 12.42 20.01
CA GLU A 344 15.05 11.99 21.38
C GLU A 344 15.80 10.64 21.39
N ASP A 345 15.71 9.86 20.31
CA ASP A 345 16.24 8.50 20.14
C ASP A 345 17.31 8.38 19.03
N GLY A 346 17.74 9.50 18.44
CA GLY A 346 18.69 9.52 17.31
C GLY A 346 18.03 9.43 15.92
N SER A 347 16.71 9.49 15.83
CA SER A 347 15.96 9.69 14.58
C SER A 347 16.11 11.12 14.02
N LEU A 348 15.54 11.38 12.84
CA LEU A 348 15.59 12.66 12.11
C LEU A 348 15.41 13.90 13.01
N GLU A 349 16.46 14.73 13.10
CA GLU A 349 16.49 15.94 13.93
C GLU A 349 16.11 17.20 13.16
N LEU A 350 15.14 17.95 13.67
CA LEU A 350 14.75 19.24 13.12
C LEU A 350 15.63 20.38 13.63
N THR A 351 16.11 21.23 12.72
CA THR A 351 16.62 22.56 13.02
C THR A 351 15.54 23.42 13.69
N ASN A 352 15.96 24.48 14.40
CA ASN A 352 15.03 25.43 15.04
C ASN A 352 14.02 26.04 14.05
N ALA A 353 14.46 26.33 12.81
CA ALA A 353 13.61 26.88 11.77
C ALA A 353 12.55 25.87 11.28
N GLN A 354 12.96 24.62 11.01
CA GLN A 354 12.04 23.54 10.64
C GLN A 354 11.05 23.27 11.79
N ARG A 355 11.54 23.15 13.03
CA ARG A 355 10.69 22.92 14.21
C ARG A 355 9.64 24.03 14.38
N PHE A 356 10.05 25.29 14.23
CA PHE A 356 9.11 26.41 14.22
C PHE A 356 8.07 26.28 13.10
N PHE A 357 8.50 26.01 11.86
CA PHE A 357 7.58 25.85 10.74
C PHE A 357 6.58 24.70 10.94
N VAL A 358 7.06 23.51 11.32
CA VAL A 358 6.23 22.33 11.62
C VAL A 358 5.23 22.64 12.74
N SER A 359 5.63 23.40 13.77
CA SER A 359 4.70 23.82 14.84
C SER A 359 3.55 24.68 14.32
N GLN A 360 3.81 25.56 13.34
CA GLN A 360 2.77 26.40 12.73
C GLN A 360 1.83 25.58 11.85
N VAL A 361 2.37 24.63 11.09
CA VAL A 361 1.56 23.70 10.28
C VAL A 361 0.66 22.86 11.19
N LYS A 362 1.21 22.31 12.29
CA LYS A 362 0.45 21.59 13.31
C LYS A 362 -0.66 22.45 13.91
N SER A 363 -0.35 23.67 14.39
CA SER A 363 -1.37 24.54 15.00
C SER A 363 -2.51 24.90 14.05
N LYS A 364 -2.23 25.13 12.76
CA LYS A 364 -3.29 25.43 11.79
C LYS A 364 -4.10 24.20 11.41
N THR A 365 -3.48 23.03 11.29
CA THR A 365 -4.21 21.77 11.08
C THR A 365 -5.08 21.44 12.30
N ASP A 366 -4.60 21.62 13.53
CA ASP A 366 -5.41 21.49 14.76
C ASP A 366 -6.64 22.41 14.73
N TYR A 367 -6.48 23.65 14.28
CA TYR A 367 -7.61 24.59 14.14
C TYR A 367 -8.64 24.10 13.13
N ILE A 368 -8.20 23.64 11.95
CA ILE A 368 -9.08 23.12 10.91
C ILE A 368 -9.87 21.90 11.44
N LEU A 369 -9.17 20.94 12.05
CA LEU A 369 -9.78 19.75 12.65
C LEU A 369 -10.78 20.13 13.76
N LYS A 370 -10.45 21.07 14.63
CA LYS A 370 -11.38 21.52 15.68
C LYS A 370 -12.61 22.24 15.13
N SER A 371 -12.45 23.00 14.04
CA SER A 371 -13.54 23.75 13.42
C SER A 371 -14.45 22.90 12.55
N GLN A 372 -13.99 21.72 12.10
CA GLN A 372 -14.66 20.86 11.12
C GLN A 372 -14.99 21.60 9.81
N ARG A 373 -14.26 22.69 9.51
CA ARG A 373 -14.39 23.47 8.28
C ARG A 373 -13.07 23.44 7.54
N TYR A 374 -13.14 22.99 6.29
CA TYR A 374 -11.97 22.88 5.44
C TYR A 374 -12.29 23.36 4.03
N SER A 375 -11.79 24.55 3.70
CA SER A 375 -12.02 25.23 2.43
C SER A 375 -10.98 24.85 1.37
N ILE A 376 -11.30 25.16 0.11
CA ILE A 376 -10.37 24.98 -1.02
C ILE A 376 -9.08 25.80 -0.82
N GLU A 377 -9.16 27.00 -0.25
CA GLU A 377 -7.98 27.83 0.01
C GLU A 377 -7.12 27.27 1.15
N GLU A 378 -7.75 26.72 2.19
CA GLU A 378 -7.02 26.00 3.24
C GLU A 378 -6.36 24.73 2.69
N ARG A 379 -6.99 24.04 1.73
CA ARG A 379 -6.36 22.91 1.04
C ARG A 379 -5.14 23.31 0.23
N LYS A 380 -5.23 24.38 -0.58
CA LYS A 380 -4.07 24.92 -1.30
C LYS A 380 -2.93 25.29 -0.36
N TRP A 381 -3.25 25.86 0.81
CA TRP A 381 -2.26 26.13 1.85
C TRP A 381 -1.66 24.83 2.40
N LEU A 382 -2.47 23.82 2.72
CA LEU A 382 -2.01 22.54 3.27
C LEU A 382 -1.06 21.83 2.32
N VAL A 383 -1.42 21.74 1.03
CA VAL A 383 -0.58 21.14 -0.02
C VAL A 383 0.78 21.85 -0.09
N ARG A 384 0.79 23.18 -0.16
CA ARG A 384 2.05 23.97 -0.20
C ARG A 384 2.88 23.80 1.06
N ALA A 385 2.24 23.81 2.24
CA ALA A 385 2.93 23.62 3.50
C ALA A 385 3.58 22.23 3.57
N THR A 386 2.86 21.21 3.10
CA THR A 386 3.36 19.82 3.03
C THR A 386 4.52 19.70 2.05
N GLN A 387 4.43 20.30 0.87
CA GLN A 387 5.55 20.36 -0.09
C GLN A 387 6.79 21.05 0.47
N ILE A 388 6.61 22.14 1.24
CA ILE A 388 7.75 22.79 1.92
C ILE A 388 8.36 21.88 2.97
N MET A 389 7.55 21.17 3.77
CA MET A 389 8.07 20.19 4.72
C MET A 389 8.86 19.10 3.98
N MET A 390 8.31 18.55 2.91
CA MET A 390 9.00 17.54 2.09
C MET A 390 10.34 18.03 1.57
N LEU A 391 10.41 19.24 1.02
CA LEU A 391 11.64 19.79 0.44
C LEU A 391 12.70 20.15 1.48
N THR A 392 12.28 20.51 2.70
CA THR A 392 13.19 21.09 3.69
C THR A 392 13.60 20.13 4.77
N ILE A 393 12.85 19.05 5.01
CA ILE A 393 13.04 18.14 6.14
C ILE A 393 13.59 16.78 5.69
N PHE A 394 13.00 16.22 4.64
CA PHE A 394 13.39 14.95 4.04
C PHE A 394 14.32 15.25 2.85
#